data_AF-A0A183GK81-F1
#
_entry.id   AF-A0A183GK81-F1
#
_cell.length_a   1.000
_cell.length_b   1.000
_cell.length_c   1.000
_cell.angle_alpha   90.00
_cell.angle_beta   90.00
_cell.angle_gamma   90.00
#
_symmetry.space_group_name_H-M   'P 1'
#
loop_
_entity.id
_entity.type
_entity.pdbx_description
1 polymer ?
#
loop_
_entity_poly.entity_id
_entity_poly.type
_entity_poly.pdbx_seq_one_letter_code
_entity_poly.pdbx_strand_id
1 'polypeptide(L)'
;MRHLRCLWLALKRLHFPVAQPIVIGISLVYTSDYDLYIRNLSESSIFVQSRNLNYNMHQEQTTVCRVPAHSAAICVFSNIVFQQMLQNAKVRGAEELHALQKVCFIRLSFVKGWGPDYPRQDVTSTPCWLEIQLLYPLWVSDVHFSEFT
;
A
#
# COMPACT_ATOMS: atom_id res chain seq x y z
N MET A 1 -9.79 26.11 -19.16
CA MET A 1 -10.39 24.78 -18.90
C MET A 1 -9.24 23.84 -18.56
N ARG A 2 -8.92 23.70 -17.26
CA ARG A 2 -9.21 22.48 -16.44
C ARG A 2 -8.52 21.24 -17.05
N HIS A 3 -7.54 20.55 -16.48
CA HIS A 3 -7.02 20.47 -15.10
C HIS A 3 -5.57 19.97 -15.10
N LEU A 4 -4.83 20.41 -14.09
CA LEU A 4 -3.48 20.02 -13.64
C LEU A 4 -3.25 18.49 -13.65
N ARG A 5 -2.21 17.98 -14.32
CA ARG A 5 -0.95 17.48 -13.71
C ARG A 5 -0.96 17.44 -12.17
N CYS A 6 -1.04 16.25 -11.56
CA CYS A 6 -0.31 15.86 -10.32
C CYS A 6 -0.91 14.57 -9.74
N LEU A 7 -0.28 13.42 -10.02
CA LEU A 7 -0.11 12.29 -9.10
C LEU A 7 0.71 11.23 -9.85
N TRP A 8 2.01 11.50 -9.96
CA TRP A 8 3.00 10.47 -10.25
C TRP A 8 2.97 9.48 -9.06
N LEU A 9 2.38 8.30 -9.23
CA LEU A 9 2.67 7.18 -8.35
C LEU A 9 4.18 6.95 -8.44
N ALA A 10 4.92 7.30 -7.39
CA ALA A 10 6.34 7.01 -7.30
C ALA A 10 6.50 5.50 -7.09
N LEU A 11 6.48 4.73 -8.18
CA LEU A 11 7.02 3.39 -8.26
C LEU A 11 8.54 3.50 -8.06
N LYS A 12 9.00 3.62 -6.81
CA LYS A 12 10.43 3.48 -6.53
C LYS A 12 10.82 2.01 -6.80
N ARG A 13 11.54 1.83 -7.91
CA ARG A 13 12.13 0.59 -8.49
C ARG A 13 11.17 -0.35 -9.24
N LEU A 14 10.73 0.09 -10.42
CA LEU A 14 10.61 -0.81 -11.58
C LEU A 14 11.57 -0.32 -12.66
N HIS A 15 12.59 -1.12 -12.97
CA HIS A 15 13.53 -0.83 -14.04
C HIS A 15 13.01 -1.45 -15.35
N PHE A 16 12.08 -0.79 -16.04
CA PHE A 16 11.80 -1.05 -17.45
C PHE A 16 11.34 0.22 -18.16
N PRO A 17 11.80 0.48 -19.40
CA PRO A 17 11.46 1.68 -20.15
C PRO A 17 10.11 1.51 -20.86
N VAL A 18 9.40 2.63 -20.99
CA VAL A 18 8.24 2.87 -21.87
C VAL A 18 6.88 2.37 -21.38
N ALA A 19 5.94 3.32 -21.33
CA ALA A 19 4.53 3.15 -21.03
C ALA A 19 3.83 2.20 -22.01
N GLN A 20 3.45 1.03 -21.50
CA GLN A 20 2.41 0.13 -21.99
C GLN A 20 1.58 -0.30 -20.76
N PRO A 21 0.36 -0.85 -20.88
CA PRO A 21 -0.28 -1.53 -19.75
C PRO A 21 0.55 -2.79 -19.48
N ILE A 22 1.61 -2.64 -18.69
CA ILE A 22 2.64 -3.66 -18.47
C ILE A 22 1.95 -4.84 -17.79
N VAL A 23 2.24 -6.02 -18.34
CA VAL A 23 1.77 -7.37 -18.01
C VAL A 23 2.10 -7.75 -16.56
N ILE A 24 1.50 -7.04 -15.62
CA ILE A 24 1.46 -7.34 -14.20
C ILE A 24 0.03 -7.80 -14.02
N GLY A 25 -0.20 -9.08 -13.69
CA GLY A 25 -1.55 -9.65 -13.62
C GLY A 25 -2.39 -9.13 -12.44
N ILE A 26 -2.35 -7.82 -12.20
CA ILE A 26 -3.14 -7.08 -11.22
C ILE A 26 -3.63 -5.78 -11.86
N SER A 27 -4.79 -5.30 -11.42
CA SER A 27 -5.28 -3.96 -11.72
C SER A 27 -5.25 -3.13 -10.44
N LEU A 28 -4.73 -1.90 -10.56
CA LEU A 28 -4.69 -0.92 -9.49
C LEU A 28 -5.68 0.20 -9.81
N VAL A 29 -6.59 0.49 -8.89
CA VAL A 29 -7.58 1.57 -9.04
C VAL A 29 -7.45 2.52 -7.88
N TYR A 30 -7.03 3.76 -8.16
CA TYR A 30 -6.97 4.84 -7.20
C TYR A 30 -8.14 5.78 -7.40
N THR A 31 -9.00 5.92 -6.40
CA THR A 31 -10.25 6.70 -6.51
C THR A 31 -10.02 8.18 -6.24
N SER A 32 -11.02 9.01 -6.57
CA SER A 32 -11.04 10.44 -6.21
C SER A 32 -11.04 10.68 -4.70
N ASP A 33 -11.49 9.69 -3.92
CA ASP A 33 -11.54 9.75 -2.45
C ASP A 33 -10.23 9.30 -1.79
N TYR A 34 -9.19 9.08 -2.60
CA TYR A 34 -7.86 8.62 -2.21
C TYR A 34 -7.79 7.18 -1.70
N ASP A 35 -8.78 6.35 -2.03
CA ASP A 35 -8.74 4.91 -1.76
C ASP A 35 -7.97 4.17 -2.85
N LEU A 36 -7.20 3.16 -2.47
CA LEU A 36 -6.51 2.27 -3.39
C LEU A 36 -7.13 0.87 -3.35
N TYR A 37 -7.53 0.39 -4.52
CA TYR A 37 -8.02 -0.97 -4.73
C TYR A 37 -7.04 -1.78 -5.59
N ILE A 38 -6.89 -3.06 -5.26
CA ILE A 38 -6.14 -4.04 -6.04
C ILE A 38 -7.06 -5.17 -6.47
N ARG A 39 -7.08 -5.47 -7.76
CA ARG A 39 -7.75 -6.64 -8.32
C ARG A 39 -6.71 -7.61 -8.87
N ASN A 40 -6.80 -8.89 -8.52
CA ASN A 40 -5.93 -9.89 -9.11
C ASN A 40 -6.53 -10.42 -10.43
N LEU A 41 -5.80 -10.26 -11.52
CA LEU A 41 -6.15 -10.72 -12.86
C LEU A 41 -5.29 -11.91 -13.31
N SER A 42 -4.36 -12.36 -12.45
CA SER A 42 -3.43 -13.44 -12.75
C SER A 42 -4.01 -14.80 -12.38
N GLU A 43 -3.46 -15.85 -13.00
CA GLU A 43 -3.72 -17.27 -12.69
C GLU A 43 -3.14 -17.72 -11.35
N SER A 44 -2.40 -16.85 -10.65
CA SER A 44 -1.74 -17.17 -9.39
C SER A 44 -2.20 -16.24 -8.28
N SER A 45 -1.99 -16.65 -7.02
CA SER A 45 -2.23 -15.74 -5.91
C SER A 45 -1.18 -14.66 -5.84
N ILE A 46 -1.59 -13.46 -5.45
CA ILE A 46 -0.70 -12.40 -4.99
C ILE A 46 -0.81 -12.30 -3.46
N PHE A 47 0.19 -11.73 -2.84
CA PHE A 47 0.26 -11.56 -1.40
C PHE A 47 0.48 -10.07 -1.13
N VAL A 48 -0.34 -9.47 -0.29
CA VAL A 48 -0.39 -8.02 -0.08
C VAL A 48 -0.25 -7.73 1.40
N GLN A 49 0.70 -6.87 1.74
CA GLN A 49 0.83 -6.29 3.07
C GLN A 49 0.43 -4.82 3.00
N SER A 50 -0.70 -4.50 3.62
CA SER A 50 -1.11 -3.12 3.86
C SER A 50 -1.49 -2.94 5.32
N ARG A 51 -0.78 -2.05 6.01
CA ARG A 51 -1.07 -1.71 7.40
C ARG A 51 -2.47 -1.11 7.56
N ASN A 52 -2.93 -0.35 6.56
CA ASN A 52 -4.25 0.28 6.55
C ASN A 52 -5.36 -0.77 6.48
N LEU A 53 -5.25 -1.72 5.55
CA LEU A 53 -6.19 -2.84 5.45
C LEU A 53 -6.16 -3.69 6.73
N ASN A 54 -4.97 -4.05 7.21
CA ASN A 54 -4.82 -4.86 8.40
C ASN A 54 -5.42 -4.18 9.64
N TYR A 55 -5.24 -2.87 9.78
CA TYR A 55 -5.88 -2.08 10.84
C TYR A 55 -7.40 -2.15 10.75
N ASN A 56 -7.98 -1.99 9.56
CA ASN A 56 -9.42 -2.08 9.32
C ASN A 56 -9.99 -3.48 9.60
N MET A 57 -9.18 -4.53 9.42
CA MET A 57 -9.55 -5.92 9.69
C MET A 57 -9.22 -6.38 11.13
N HIS A 58 -8.75 -5.48 11.99
CA HIS A 58 -8.30 -5.79 13.35
C HIS A 58 -7.21 -6.89 13.41
N GLN A 59 -6.28 -6.85 12.46
CA GLN A 59 -5.12 -7.75 12.38
C GLN A 59 -3.81 -7.02 12.71
N GLU A 60 -2.75 -7.80 12.96
CA GLU A 60 -1.40 -7.25 13.09
C GLU A 60 -1.00 -6.46 11.84
N GLN A 61 -0.41 -5.28 12.01
CA GLN A 61 -0.11 -4.39 10.88
C GLN A 61 0.86 -5.01 9.86
N THR A 62 1.69 -5.97 10.29
CA THR A 62 2.64 -6.71 9.44
C THR A 62 2.03 -7.92 8.74
N THR A 63 0.75 -8.23 8.96
CA THR A 63 0.07 -9.38 8.33
C THR A 63 0.12 -9.28 6.81
N VAL A 64 0.29 -10.43 6.16
CA VAL A 64 0.29 -10.54 4.71
C VAL A 64 -0.99 -11.24 4.26
N CYS A 65 -1.84 -10.51 3.55
CA CYS A 65 -3.10 -11.00 3.04
C CYS A 65 -2.89 -11.71 1.70
N ARG A 66 -3.32 -12.97 1.60
CA ARG A 66 -3.38 -13.69 0.34
C ARG A 66 -4.59 -13.25 -0.47
N VAL A 67 -4.36 -12.83 -1.71
CA VAL A 67 -5.39 -12.47 -2.68
C VAL A 67 -5.42 -13.55 -3.77
N PRO A 68 -6.47 -14.37 -3.84
CA PRO A 68 -6.58 -15.47 -4.80
C PRO A 68 -6.52 -15.01 -6.26
N ALA A 69 -6.22 -15.96 -7.16
CA ALA A 69 -6.31 -15.75 -8.61
C ALA A 69 -7.71 -15.27 -9.01
N HIS A 70 -7.79 -14.36 -9.98
CA HIS A 70 -9.05 -13.83 -10.52
C HIS A 70 -10.02 -13.22 -9.50
N SER A 71 -9.52 -12.76 -8.35
CA SER A 71 -10.36 -12.20 -7.30
C SER A 71 -10.99 -10.86 -7.70
N ALA A 72 -12.09 -10.51 -7.04
CA ALA A 72 -12.61 -9.15 -7.06
C ALA A 72 -11.58 -8.15 -6.50
N ALA A 73 -11.81 -6.86 -6.78
CA ALA A 73 -10.98 -5.80 -6.23
C ALA A 73 -11.13 -5.73 -4.70
N ILE A 74 -10.01 -5.64 -4.00
CA ILE A 74 -9.96 -5.43 -2.56
C ILE A 74 -9.45 -4.02 -2.26
N CYS A 75 -10.03 -3.35 -1.27
CA CYS A 75 -9.51 -2.06 -0.79
C CYS A 75 -8.26 -2.32 0.04
N VAL A 76 -7.09 -1.95 -0.48
CA VAL A 76 -5.83 -2.11 0.25
C VAL A 76 -5.46 -0.85 1.00
N PHE A 77 -6.08 0.28 0.69
CA PHE A 77 -5.93 1.51 1.46
C PHE A 77 -7.23 2.29 1.41
N SER A 78 -7.81 2.54 2.58
CA SER A 78 -8.92 3.47 2.75
C SER A 78 -8.43 4.77 3.37
N ASN A 79 -8.76 5.88 2.73
CA ASN A 79 -8.45 7.20 3.25
C ASN A 79 -9.18 7.46 4.58
N ILE A 80 -10.42 7.01 4.74
CA ILE A 80 -11.16 7.15 6.01
C ILE A 80 -10.41 6.46 7.15
N VAL A 81 -9.94 5.24 6.93
CA VAL A 81 -9.14 4.49 7.90
C VAL A 81 -7.82 5.21 8.19
N PHE A 82 -7.16 5.74 7.16
CA PHE A 82 -5.92 6.51 7.34
C PHE A 82 -6.15 7.76 8.20
N GLN A 83 -7.24 8.51 7.99
CA GLN A 83 -7.58 9.67 8.81
C GLN A 83 -7.80 9.28 10.27
N GLN A 84 -8.45 8.14 10.54
CA GLN A 84 -8.63 7.64 11.91
C GLN A 84 -7.28 7.30 12.56
N MET A 85 -6.39 6.60 11.84
CA MET A 85 -5.04 6.29 12.32
C MET A 85 -4.23 7.57 12.57
N LEU A 86 -4.36 8.58 11.71
CA LEU A 86 -3.71 9.88 11.86
C LEU A 86 -4.18 10.62 13.11
N GLN A 87 -5.48 10.67 13.38
CA GLN A 87 -6.00 11.31 14.60
C GLN A 87 -5.49 10.61 15.87
N ASN A 88 -5.46 9.27 15.87
CA ASN A 88 -4.91 8.51 16.97
C ASN A 88 -3.40 8.77 17.17
N ALA A 89 -2.65 8.88 16.07
CA ALA A 89 -1.22 9.18 16.11
C ALA A 89 -0.93 10.58 16.68
N LYS A 90 -1.70 11.59 16.29
CA LYS A 90 -1.56 12.96 16.80
C LYS A 90 -1.71 13.03 18.33
N VAL A 91 -2.64 12.27 18.90
CA VAL A 91 -2.86 12.24 20.36
C VAL A 91 -1.70 11.58 21.10
N ARG A 92 -1.02 10.62 20.46
CA ARG A 92 0.09 9.85 21.06
C ARG A 92 1.46 10.54 20.90
N GLY A 93 1.59 11.42 19.91
CA GLY A 93 2.77 12.27 19.70
C GLY A 93 3.64 11.83 18.52
N ALA A 94 4.85 12.39 18.46
CA ALA A 94 5.73 12.32 17.30
C ALA A 94 6.14 10.89 16.89
N GLU A 95 6.39 10.00 17.86
CA GLU A 95 6.79 8.61 17.57
C GLU A 95 5.71 7.84 16.78
N GLU A 96 4.45 8.04 17.14
CA GLU A 96 3.32 7.37 16.46
C GLU A 96 3.08 7.99 15.07
N LEU A 97 3.28 9.31 14.91
CA LEU A 97 3.22 9.96 13.59
C LEU A 97 4.32 9.47 12.65
N HIS A 98 5.54 9.27 13.17
CA HIS A 98 6.62 8.65 12.39
C HIS A 98 6.30 7.19 12.05
N ALA A 99 5.70 6.43 12.97
CA ALA A 99 5.23 5.08 12.67
C ALA A 99 4.12 5.05 11.60
N LEU A 100 3.24 6.06 11.60
CA LEU A 100 2.14 6.22 10.64
C LEU A 100 2.63 6.37 9.19
N GLN A 101 3.79 6.98 8.95
CA GLN A 101 4.38 7.06 7.60
C GLN A 101 4.49 5.67 6.94
N LYS A 102 4.71 4.62 7.73
CA LYS A 102 4.79 3.24 7.23
C LYS A 102 3.46 2.72 6.66
N VAL A 103 2.32 3.35 6.98
CA VAL A 103 1.00 3.02 6.44
C VAL A 103 0.88 3.43 4.97
N CYS A 104 1.66 4.41 4.53
CA CYS A 104 1.68 4.91 3.16
C CYS A 104 2.42 3.97 2.19
N PHE A 105 3.03 2.89 2.69
CA PHE A 105 3.77 1.90 1.90
C PHE A 105 3.02 0.57 1.91
N ILE A 106 2.71 0.07 0.71
CA ILE A 106 2.00 -1.19 0.51
C ILE A 106 2.92 -2.10 -0.28
N ARG A 107 3.20 -3.28 0.26
CA ARG A 107 4.07 -4.26 -0.38
C ARG A 107 3.25 -5.38 -0.93
N LEU A 108 3.65 -5.90 -2.08
CA LEU A 108 3.03 -7.10 -2.63
C LEU A 108 4.03 -7.97 -3.35
N SER A 109 3.78 -9.27 -3.34
CA SER A 109 4.56 -10.27 -4.07
C SER A 109 3.66 -11.14 -4.93
N PHE A 110 4.24 -11.67 -6.00
CA PHE A 110 3.56 -12.53 -6.95
C PHE A 110 3.91 -13.99 -6.66
N VAL A 111 2.92 -14.88 -6.72
CA VAL A 111 3.05 -16.34 -6.62
C VAL A 111 3.50 -16.88 -5.25
N LYS A 112 4.42 -16.21 -4.56
CA LYS A 112 5.01 -16.65 -3.28
C LYS A 112 4.73 -15.64 -2.17
N GLY A 113 4.15 -16.11 -1.07
CA GLY A 113 3.94 -15.32 0.14
C GLY A 113 5.20 -15.18 1.00
N TRP A 114 5.12 -14.26 1.95
CA TRP A 114 6.14 -14.02 2.98
C TRP A 114 5.46 -13.69 4.32
N GLY A 115 6.21 -13.73 5.41
CA GLY A 115 5.73 -13.51 6.77
C GLY A 115 5.76 -14.78 7.63
N PRO A 116 5.18 -14.73 8.84
CA PRO A 116 5.28 -15.81 9.83
C PRO A 116 4.78 -17.17 9.32
N ASP A 117 3.76 -17.16 8.46
CA ASP A 117 3.13 -18.37 7.91
C ASP A 117 3.86 -18.93 6.67
N TYR A 118 4.97 -18.33 6.27
CA TYR A 118 5.70 -18.70 5.06
C TYR A 118 7.19 -18.96 5.34
N PRO A 119 7.87 -19.77 4.52
CA PRO A 119 9.33 -19.96 4.64
C PRO A 119 10.13 -18.66 4.46
N ARG A 120 9.54 -17.63 3.85
CA ARG A 120 10.18 -16.33 3.59
C ARG A 120 9.73 -15.35 4.64
N GLN A 121 10.65 -14.80 5.41
CA GLN A 121 10.30 -13.83 6.46
C GLN A 121 10.19 -12.40 5.94
N ASP A 122 10.85 -12.08 4.82
CA ASP A 122 10.84 -10.75 4.21
C ASP A 122 10.40 -10.80 2.74
N VAL A 123 9.73 -9.74 2.27
CA VAL A 123 9.26 -9.61 0.88
C VAL A 123 10.41 -9.67 -0.13
N THR A 124 11.60 -9.19 0.24
CA THR A 124 12.80 -9.22 -0.60
C THR A 124 13.30 -10.63 -0.89
N SER A 125 12.87 -11.62 -0.10
CA SER A 125 13.13 -13.04 -0.33
C SER A 125 12.17 -13.67 -1.36
N THR A 126 11.18 -12.92 -1.85
CA THR A 126 10.29 -13.33 -2.92
C THR A 126 10.89 -12.97 -4.30
N PRO A 127 10.70 -13.81 -5.32
CA PRO A 127 11.36 -13.62 -6.62
C PRO A 127 10.83 -12.41 -7.41
N CYS A 128 9.58 -12.01 -7.15
CA CYS A 128 8.93 -10.88 -7.80
C CYS A 128 8.02 -10.18 -6.79
N TRP A 129 8.31 -8.91 -6.52
CA TRP A 129 7.55 -8.06 -5.61
C TRP A 129 7.58 -6.62 -6.08
N LEU A 130 6.63 -5.83 -5.59
CA LEU A 130 6.64 -4.38 -5.75
C LEU A 130 6.22 -3.69 -4.45
N GLU A 131 6.63 -2.44 -4.32
CA GLU A 131 6.20 -1.55 -3.24
C GLU A 131 5.49 -0.34 -3.85
N ILE A 132 4.29 -0.05 -3.35
CA ILE A 132 3.49 1.11 -3.71
C ILE A 132 3.65 2.14 -2.62
N GLN A 133 4.05 3.34 -3.01
CA GLN A 133 4.12 4.49 -2.11
C GLN A 133 2.98 5.47 -2.43
N LEU A 134 2.12 5.73 -1.45
CA LEU A 134 1.01 6.68 -1.56
C LEU A 134 1.49 8.08 -1.18
N LEU A 135 1.70 8.94 -2.19
CA LEU A 135 2.29 10.26 -1.99
C LEU A 135 1.40 11.22 -1.19
N TYR A 136 0.10 11.23 -1.44
CA TYR A 136 -0.82 12.15 -0.75
C TYR A 136 -0.90 11.86 0.76
N PRO A 137 -1.21 10.63 1.21
CA PRO A 137 -1.16 10.28 2.63
C PRO A 137 0.20 10.54 3.28
N LEU A 138 1.30 10.28 2.56
CA LEU A 138 2.65 10.51 3.09
C LEU A 138 2.90 12.01 3.33
N TRP A 139 2.54 12.86 2.37
CA TRP A 139 2.62 14.30 2.54
C TRP A 139 1.79 14.79 3.73
N VAL A 140 0.56 14.26 3.88
CA VAL A 140 -0.29 14.58 5.04
C VAL A 140 0.40 14.18 6.35
N SER A 141 1.01 12.98 6.44
CA SER A 141 1.73 12.59 7.66
C SER A 141 2.95 13.46 7.92
N ASP A 142 3.70 13.85 6.89
CA ASP A 142 4.92 14.65 7.01
C ASP A 142 4.61 16.08 7.52
N VAL A 143 3.54 16.70 7.00
CA VAL A 143 3.10 18.03 7.47
C VAL A 143 2.78 17.99 8.96
N HIS A 144 2.01 17.01 9.42
CA HIS A 144 1.64 16.92 10.83
C HIS A 144 2.81 16.51 11.72
N PHE A 145 3.75 15.70 11.22
CA PHE A 145 4.97 15.38 11.97
C PHE A 145 5.83 16.63 12.21
N SER A 146 5.90 17.53 11.23
CA SER A 146 6.66 18.79 11.35
C SER A 146 6.09 19.77 12.38
N GLU A 147 4.82 19.64 12.79
CA GLU A 147 4.22 20.46 13.85
C GLU A 147 4.75 20.10 15.25
N PHE A 148 5.40 18.94 15.41
CA PHE A 148 5.96 18.46 16.67
C PHE A 148 7.47 18.71 16.82
N THR A 149 8.13 19.25 15.79
CA THR A 149 9.58 19.55 15.78
C THR A 149 9.82 21.05 15.87
#